data_AF-A0A3B5MHV6-F1
#
_entry.id   AF-A0A3B5MHV6-F1
#
_cell.length_a   1.000
_cell.length_b   1.000
_cell.length_c   1.000
_cell.angle_alpha   90.00
_cell.angle_beta   90.00
_cell.angle_gamma   90.00
#
_symmetry.space_group_name_H-M   'P 1'
#
loop_
_entity.id
_entity.type
_entity.pdbx_description
1 polymer ?
#
loop_
_entity_poly.entity_id
_entity_poly.type
_entity_poly.pdbx_seq_one_letter_code
_entity_poly.pdbx_strand_id
1 'polypeptide(L)'
;GASGGGGVAVASLWTEVNRCGQNGDYTRALKALSKILHENRDDVTALHCKIVCLVQNGSFKEALNVMNTHTKVLGSEVVFEKAYCEYRLNRVESALKTIENAPDQTDKLKELYGQVLYRLERYDECKTIYTDLIRNSQDEYEEERKTNLAAVVAAMSQWEKAPMEDLGLSESTYELCYNTACALIGQGQLTEAFNTLRQAEGQHVYHYSPSRTFTFPFIFKSSV
;
A
#
# COMPACT_ATOMS: atom_id res chain seq x y z
N GLY A 1 2.80 50.30 1.12
CA GLY A 1 3.47 49.13 1.73
C GLY A 1 2.45 48.36 2.53
N ALA A 2 2.07 47.17 2.08
CA ALA A 2 1.20 46.25 2.79
C ALA A 2 1.42 44.83 2.24
N SER A 3 2.62 44.28 2.44
CA SER A 3 3.01 42.92 2.03
C SER A 3 3.43 42.03 3.20
N GLY A 4 3.25 42.48 4.46
CA GLY A 4 3.69 41.76 5.66
C GLY A 4 2.67 40.81 6.28
N GLY A 5 1.37 40.95 5.98
CA GLY A 5 0.30 40.18 6.63
C GLY A 5 0.05 38.79 6.03
N GLY A 6 0.15 38.65 4.70
CA GLY A 6 -0.10 37.38 4.00
C GLY A 6 0.94 36.30 4.32
N GLY A 7 2.22 36.66 4.40
CA GLY A 7 3.31 35.72 4.69
C GLY A 7 3.24 35.10 6.09
N VAL A 8 2.85 35.89 7.10
CA VAL A 8 2.67 35.39 8.48
C VAL A 8 1.47 34.44 8.58
N ALA A 9 0.39 34.73 7.84
CA ALA A 9 -0.78 33.86 7.78
C ALA A 9 -0.44 32.50 7.13
N VAL A 10 0.30 32.48 6.01
CA VAL A 10 0.69 31.24 5.33
C VAL A 10 1.65 30.39 6.18
N ALA A 11 2.62 30.99 6.87
CA ALA A 11 3.52 30.25 7.77
C ALA A 11 2.76 29.55 8.91
N SER A 12 1.75 30.21 9.49
CA SER A 12 0.90 29.62 10.52
C SER A 12 0.07 28.43 9.98
N LEU A 13 -0.38 28.50 8.72
CA LEU A 13 -1.08 27.40 8.07
C LEU A 13 -0.17 26.20 7.86
N TRP A 14 1.09 26.39 7.48
CA TRP A 14 2.05 25.30 7.35
C TRP A 14 2.37 24.62 8.68
N THR A 15 2.48 25.40 9.77
CA THR A 15 2.65 24.83 11.12
C THR A 15 1.45 23.96 11.50
N GLU A 16 0.24 24.42 11.15
CA GLU A 16 -0.98 23.66 11.39
C GLU A 16 -1.06 22.38 10.53
N VAL A 17 -0.69 22.46 9.25
CA VAL A 17 -0.62 21.28 8.36
C VAL A 17 0.30 20.22 8.94
N ASN A 18 1.51 20.61 9.35
CA ASN A 18 2.48 19.69 9.94
C ASN A 18 1.95 19.06 11.23
N ARG A 19 1.40 19.88 12.14
CA ARG A 19 0.81 19.40 13.40
C ARG A 19 -0.36 18.44 13.16
N CYS A 20 -1.25 18.76 12.22
CA CYS A 20 -2.39 17.89 11.89
C CYS A 20 -1.94 16.60 11.21
N GLY A 21 -0.95 16.65 10.31
CA GLY A 21 -0.38 15.48 9.66
C GLY A 21 0.22 14.49 10.66
N GLN A 22 1.02 14.97 11.62
CA GLN A 22 1.61 14.13 12.67
C GLN A 22 0.57 13.48 13.59
N ASN A 23 -0.57 14.16 13.81
CA ASN A 23 -1.65 13.65 14.65
C ASN A 23 -2.68 12.80 13.87
N GLY A 24 -2.52 12.63 12.55
CA GLY A 24 -3.50 11.94 11.70
C GLY A 24 -4.82 12.71 11.50
N ASP A 25 -4.90 13.99 11.87
CA ASP A 25 -6.08 14.84 11.63
C ASP A 25 -6.07 15.42 10.21
N TYR A 26 -6.15 14.52 9.22
CA TYR A 26 -6.06 14.86 7.81
C TYR A 26 -7.22 15.75 7.35
N THR A 27 -8.40 15.63 7.96
CA THR A 27 -9.55 16.50 7.65
C THR A 27 -9.26 17.96 7.98
N ARG A 28 -8.60 18.22 9.12
CA ARG A 28 -8.19 19.58 9.49
C ARG A 28 -7.00 20.07 8.66
N ALA A 29 -6.05 19.20 8.35
CA ALA A 29 -4.95 19.51 7.43
C ALA A 29 -5.47 19.97 6.06
N LEU A 30 -6.48 19.28 5.50
CA LEU A 30 -7.10 19.64 4.21
C LEU A 30 -7.73 21.05 4.22
N LYS A 31 -8.31 21.48 5.34
CA LYS A 31 -8.84 22.84 5.49
C LYS A 31 -7.73 23.90 5.46
N ALA A 32 -6.60 23.63 6.10
CA ALA A 32 -5.44 24.52 6.07
C ALA A 32 -4.81 24.57 4.68
N LEU A 33 -4.61 23.41 4.03
CA LEU A 33 -4.09 23.30 2.67
C LEU A 33 -4.98 24.01 1.64
N SER A 34 -6.30 23.96 1.80
CA SER A 34 -7.22 24.68 0.92
C SER A 34 -7.05 26.20 0.99
N LYS A 35 -6.64 26.74 2.15
CA LYS A 35 -6.32 28.17 2.30
C LYS A 35 -4.96 28.50 1.68
N ILE A 36 -3.95 27.65 1.85
CA ILE A 36 -2.63 27.82 1.21
C ILE A 36 -2.80 27.85 -0.31
N LEU A 37 -3.55 26.88 -0.86
CA LEU A 37 -3.82 26.78 -2.30
C LEU A 37 -4.72 27.90 -2.83
N HIS A 38 -5.42 28.65 -1.97
CA HIS A 38 -6.14 29.85 -2.38
C HIS A 38 -5.18 30.98 -2.74
N GLU A 39 -4.10 31.14 -1.96
CA GLU A 39 -3.06 32.14 -2.18
C GLU A 39 -2.12 31.74 -3.33
N ASN A 40 -1.71 30.47 -3.39
CA ASN A 40 -0.89 29.92 -4.46
C ASN A 40 -1.46 28.59 -4.96
N ARG A 41 -2.19 28.62 -6.07
CA ARG A 41 -2.88 27.43 -6.62
C ARG A 41 -1.94 26.35 -7.12
N ASP A 42 -0.73 26.74 -7.55
CA ASP A 42 0.27 25.86 -8.14
C ASP A 42 1.41 25.54 -7.16
N ASP A 43 1.18 25.70 -5.86
CA ASP A 43 2.13 25.29 -4.82
C ASP A 43 2.25 23.75 -4.81
N VAL A 44 3.33 23.24 -5.39
CA VAL A 44 3.61 21.80 -5.55
C VAL A 44 3.55 21.08 -4.19
N THR A 45 4.15 21.67 -3.15
CA THR A 45 4.20 21.07 -1.83
C THR A 45 2.80 21.00 -1.21
N ALA A 46 2.00 22.05 -1.33
CA ALA A 46 0.63 22.05 -0.80
C ALA A 46 -0.27 21.08 -1.59
N LEU A 47 -0.09 20.97 -2.91
CA LEU A 47 -0.78 19.99 -3.74
C LEU A 47 -0.41 18.55 -3.33
N HIS A 48 0.88 18.26 -3.14
CA HIS A 48 1.34 16.94 -2.70
C HIS A 48 0.82 16.59 -1.30
N CYS A 49 0.94 17.49 -0.33
CA CYS A 49 0.36 17.29 1.01
C CYS A 49 -1.15 17.07 0.96
N LYS A 50 -1.87 17.79 0.08
CA LYS A 50 -3.31 17.60 -0.12
C LYS A 50 -3.62 16.21 -0.67
N ILE A 51 -2.86 15.75 -1.66
CA ILE A 51 -2.99 14.40 -2.21
C ILE A 51 -2.78 13.36 -1.11
N VAL A 52 -1.69 13.45 -0.34
CA VAL A 52 -1.41 12.52 0.76
C VAL A 52 -2.55 12.50 1.78
N CYS A 53 -3.04 13.67 2.22
CA CYS A 53 -4.17 13.76 3.15
C CYS A 53 -5.45 13.14 2.59
N LEU A 54 -5.74 13.33 1.29
CA LEU A 54 -6.89 12.70 0.64
C LEU A 54 -6.75 11.18 0.58
N VAL A 55 -5.55 10.67 0.26
CA VAL A 55 -5.27 9.24 0.24
C VAL A 55 -5.44 8.62 1.63
N GLN A 56 -4.91 9.26 2.67
CA GLN A 56 -5.04 8.79 4.06
C GLN A 56 -6.50 8.79 4.55
N ASN A 57 -7.32 9.75 4.09
CA ASN A 57 -8.77 9.77 4.35
C ASN A 57 -9.57 8.79 3.49
N GLY A 58 -8.94 8.05 2.58
CA GLY A 58 -9.63 7.14 1.65
C GLY A 58 -10.33 7.82 0.46
N SER A 59 -10.11 9.12 0.25
CA SER A 59 -10.69 9.92 -0.83
C SER A 59 -9.93 9.77 -2.15
N PHE A 60 -9.71 8.54 -2.62
CA PHE A 60 -8.85 8.23 -3.78
C PHE A 60 -9.30 8.89 -5.09
N LYS A 61 -10.62 9.00 -5.32
CA LYS A 61 -11.15 9.65 -6.53
C LYS A 61 -10.80 11.15 -6.56
N GLU A 62 -10.90 11.79 -5.40
CA GLU A 62 -10.58 13.21 -5.27
C GLU A 62 -9.08 13.46 -5.40
N ALA A 63 -8.25 12.59 -4.81
CA ALA A 63 -6.80 12.64 -4.97
C ALA A 63 -6.39 12.56 -6.46
N LEU A 64 -6.94 11.61 -7.22
CA LEU A 64 -6.72 11.53 -8.67
C LEU A 64 -7.20 12.77 -9.42
N ASN A 65 -8.32 13.35 -9.00
CA ASN A 65 -8.81 14.58 -9.62
C ASN A 65 -7.84 15.75 -9.42
N VAL A 66 -7.26 15.90 -8.22
CA VAL A 66 -6.21 16.90 -7.95
C VAL A 66 -5.01 16.67 -8.86
N MET A 67 -4.51 15.43 -8.95
CA MET A 67 -3.38 15.07 -9.81
C MET A 67 -3.65 15.38 -11.29
N ASN A 68 -4.82 14.97 -11.80
CA ASN A 68 -5.20 15.19 -13.19
C ASN A 68 -5.38 16.67 -13.55
N THR A 69 -5.84 17.47 -12.59
CA THR A 69 -6.03 18.92 -12.78
C THR A 69 -4.70 19.67 -12.82
N HIS A 70 -3.69 19.20 -12.07
CA HIS A 70 -2.39 19.89 -11.92
C HIS A 70 -1.22 19.15 -12.59
N THR A 71 -1.49 18.38 -13.66
CA THR A 71 -0.48 17.58 -14.39
C THR A 71 0.68 18.39 -14.98
N LYS A 72 0.53 19.70 -15.15
CA LYS A 72 1.60 20.59 -15.65
C LYS A 72 2.61 20.98 -14.57
N VAL A 73 2.23 20.83 -13.30
CA VAL A 73 2.97 21.31 -12.13
C VAL A 73 3.44 20.14 -11.29
N LEU A 74 2.61 19.12 -11.13
CA LEU A 74 2.95 17.86 -10.50
C LEU A 74 3.77 17.00 -11.47
N GLY A 75 4.91 16.51 -10.99
CA GLY A 75 5.82 15.66 -11.72
C GLY A 75 5.77 14.19 -11.27
N SER A 76 6.95 13.58 -11.19
CA SER A 76 7.11 12.18 -10.80
C SER A 76 6.89 11.94 -9.31
N GLU A 77 6.86 12.98 -8.48
CA GLU A 77 6.72 12.90 -7.02
C GLU A 77 5.38 12.34 -6.55
N VAL A 78 4.35 12.34 -7.41
CA VAL A 78 3.01 11.80 -7.10
C VAL A 78 2.72 10.47 -7.78
N VAL A 79 3.71 9.85 -8.45
CA VAL A 79 3.51 8.61 -9.21
C VAL A 79 3.04 7.47 -8.33
N PHE A 80 3.61 7.35 -7.12
CA PHE A 80 3.18 6.34 -6.16
C PHE A 80 1.71 6.55 -5.76
N GLU A 81 1.35 7.77 -5.34
CA GLU A 81 -0.01 8.10 -4.92
C GLU A 81 -1.02 7.91 -6.05
N LYS A 82 -0.63 8.22 -7.29
CA LYS A 82 -1.45 7.97 -8.48
C LYS A 82 -1.72 6.48 -8.66
N ALA A 83 -0.67 5.66 -8.73
CA ALA A 83 -0.80 4.21 -8.89
C ALA A 83 -1.60 3.60 -7.73
N TYR A 84 -1.35 4.05 -6.50
CA TYR A 84 -2.05 3.59 -5.31
C TYR A 84 -3.54 3.94 -5.37
N CYS A 85 -3.90 5.17 -5.76
CA CYS A 85 -5.31 5.54 -5.94
C CYS A 85 -5.99 4.69 -7.02
N GLU A 86 -5.34 4.45 -8.15
CA GLU A 86 -5.86 3.60 -9.23
C GLU A 86 -6.09 2.17 -8.72
N TYR A 87 -5.12 1.60 -8.01
CA TYR A 87 -5.22 0.28 -7.38
C TYR A 87 -6.40 0.20 -6.40
N ARG A 88 -6.52 1.18 -5.49
CA ARG A 88 -7.60 1.27 -4.49
C ARG A 88 -8.98 1.47 -5.10
N LEU A 89 -9.06 2.00 -6.32
CA LEU A 89 -10.29 2.17 -7.09
C LEU A 89 -10.58 0.99 -8.03
N ASN A 90 -9.87 -0.13 -7.86
CA ASN A 90 -10.02 -1.33 -8.68
C ASN A 90 -9.70 -1.10 -10.17
N ARG A 91 -8.82 -0.14 -10.48
CA ARG A 91 -8.32 0.13 -11.83
C ARG A 91 -6.92 -0.47 -11.98
N VAL A 92 -6.85 -1.80 -11.87
CA VAL A 92 -5.59 -2.53 -11.67
C VAL A 92 -4.66 -2.37 -12.87
N GLU A 93 -5.19 -2.35 -14.09
CA GLU A 93 -4.43 -2.15 -15.33
C GLU A 93 -3.91 -0.71 -15.48
N SER A 94 -4.65 0.28 -14.94
CA SER A 94 -4.16 1.66 -14.88
C SER A 94 -3.01 1.77 -13.90
N ALA A 95 -3.15 1.18 -12.71
CA ALA A 95 -2.10 1.16 -11.71
C ALA A 95 -0.83 0.50 -12.25
N LEU A 96 -0.96 -0.64 -12.94
CA LEU A 96 0.14 -1.32 -13.61
C LEU A 96 0.88 -0.38 -14.57
N LYS A 97 0.14 0.26 -15.49
CA LYS A 97 0.73 1.20 -16.46
C LYS A 97 1.40 2.38 -15.78
N THR A 98 0.83 2.93 -14.71
CA THR A 98 1.44 4.04 -13.97
C THR A 98 2.76 3.61 -13.34
N ILE A 99 2.82 2.41 -12.77
CA ILE A 99 4.04 1.84 -12.16
C ILE A 99 5.12 1.56 -13.20
N GLU A 100 4.77 0.93 -14.33
CA GLU A 100 5.72 0.57 -15.39
C GLU A 100 6.32 1.80 -16.09
N ASN A 101 5.57 2.91 -16.14
CA ASN A 101 6.04 4.19 -16.70
C ASN A 101 6.71 5.10 -15.67
N ALA A 102 6.87 4.67 -14.42
CA ALA A 102 7.55 5.46 -13.41
C ALA A 102 9.04 5.61 -13.76
N PRO A 103 9.63 6.82 -13.61
CA PRO A 103 11.04 7.03 -13.91
C PRO A 103 11.96 6.26 -12.95
N ASP A 104 11.54 6.13 -11.69
CA ASP A 104 12.30 5.48 -10.62
C ASP A 104 11.47 4.37 -9.97
N GLN A 105 12.06 3.19 -9.82
CA GLN A 105 11.46 2.02 -9.18
C GLN A 105 11.88 1.94 -7.71
N THR A 106 11.27 2.78 -6.87
CA THR A 106 11.51 2.77 -5.42
C THR A 106 10.94 1.49 -4.77
N ASP A 107 11.44 1.11 -3.60
CA ASP A 107 10.93 -0.07 -2.88
C ASP A 107 9.43 0.04 -2.60
N LYS A 108 8.94 1.23 -2.22
CA LYS A 108 7.50 1.50 -2.04
C LYS A 108 6.70 1.23 -3.32
N LEU A 109 7.24 1.60 -4.49
CA LEU A 109 6.59 1.36 -5.78
C LEU A 109 6.65 -0.12 -6.18
N LYS A 110 7.77 -0.81 -5.93
CA LYS A 110 7.92 -2.25 -6.14
C LYS A 110 6.96 -3.06 -5.26
N GLU A 111 6.74 -2.66 -4.01
CA GLU A 111 5.74 -3.31 -3.15
C GLU A 111 4.33 -3.21 -3.76
N LEU A 112 3.94 -2.02 -4.19
CA LEU A 112 2.67 -1.83 -4.89
C LEU A 112 2.62 -2.62 -6.20
N TYR A 113 3.74 -2.72 -6.92
CA TYR A 113 3.85 -3.53 -8.13
C TYR A 113 3.55 -5.00 -7.85
N GLY A 114 4.16 -5.58 -6.80
CA GLY A 114 3.86 -6.94 -6.35
C GLY A 114 2.37 -7.13 -6.06
N GLN A 115 1.73 -6.18 -5.37
CA GLN A 115 0.29 -6.23 -5.09
C GLN A 115 -0.58 -6.14 -6.35
N VAL A 116 -0.19 -5.31 -7.31
CA VAL A 116 -0.85 -5.20 -8.61
C VAL A 116 -0.72 -6.50 -9.41
N LEU A 117 0.48 -7.08 -9.48
CA LEU A 117 0.73 -8.35 -10.15
C LEU A 117 -0.10 -9.49 -9.55
N TYR A 118 -0.16 -9.57 -8.22
CA TYR A 118 -1.02 -10.54 -7.54
C TYR A 118 -2.50 -10.40 -7.92
N ARG A 119 -3.00 -9.16 -7.96
CA ARG A 119 -4.39 -8.87 -8.34
C ARG A 119 -4.70 -9.16 -9.81
N LEU A 120 -3.68 -9.20 -10.66
CA LEU A 120 -3.75 -9.61 -12.06
C LEU A 120 -3.46 -11.11 -12.24
N GLU A 121 -3.31 -11.87 -11.15
CA GLU A 121 -3.01 -13.31 -11.16
C GLU A 121 -1.69 -13.64 -11.87
N ARG A 122 -0.76 -12.67 -11.93
CA ARG A 122 0.61 -12.83 -12.48
C ARG A 122 1.54 -13.30 -11.36
N TYR A 123 1.30 -14.50 -10.85
CA TYR A 123 1.90 -14.97 -9.59
C TYR A 123 3.41 -15.21 -9.66
N ASP A 124 3.93 -15.76 -10.76
CA ASP A 124 5.37 -15.95 -10.98
C ASP A 124 6.17 -14.63 -10.86
N GLU A 125 5.67 -13.58 -11.52
CA GLU A 125 6.28 -12.25 -11.49
C GLU A 125 6.13 -11.63 -10.09
N CYS A 126 4.96 -11.77 -9.47
CA CYS A 126 4.70 -11.31 -8.12
C CYS A 126 5.68 -11.93 -7.10
N LYS A 127 5.90 -13.24 -7.20
CA LYS A 127 6.85 -13.99 -6.36
C LYS A 127 8.27 -13.46 -6.53
N THR A 128 8.68 -13.19 -7.76
CA THR A 128 10.00 -12.61 -8.06
C THR A 128 10.19 -11.26 -7.38
N ILE A 129 9.18 -10.38 -7.45
CA ILE A 129 9.21 -9.07 -6.82
C ILE A 129 9.34 -9.16 -5.29
N TYR A 130 8.52 -9.99 -4.63
CA TYR A 130 8.60 -10.11 -3.17
C TYR A 130 9.88 -10.79 -2.70
N THR A 131 10.40 -11.77 -3.45
CA THR A 131 11.69 -12.41 -3.14
C THR A 131 12.84 -11.41 -3.20
N ASP A 132 12.83 -10.52 -4.20
CA ASP A 132 13.83 -9.45 -4.34
C ASP A 132 13.74 -8.44 -3.19
N LEU A 133 12.53 -7.97 -2.86
CA LEU A 133 12.31 -7.02 -1.76
C LEU A 133 12.75 -7.57 -0.41
N ILE A 134 12.42 -8.83 -0.08
CA ILE A 134 12.84 -9.47 1.17
C ILE A 134 14.37 -9.58 1.26
N ARG A 135 15.04 -9.84 0.14
CA ARG A 135 16.51 -9.98 0.10
C ARG A 135 17.22 -8.63 0.24
N ASN A 136 16.64 -7.57 -0.31
CA ASN A 136 17.34 -6.30 -0.50
C ASN A 136 16.91 -5.18 0.47
N SER A 137 15.79 -5.34 1.18
CA SER A 137 15.27 -4.33 2.11
C SER A 137 15.38 -4.83 3.56
N GLN A 138 16.09 -4.06 4.41
CA GLN A 138 16.21 -4.31 5.85
C GLN A 138 15.47 -3.21 6.61
N ASP A 139 14.18 -3.43 6.87
CA ASP A 139 13.29 -2.49 7.56
C ASP A 139 12.26 -3.25 8.41
N GLU A 140 11.34 -2.51 9.05
CA GLU A 140 10.30 -3.08 9.93
C GLU A 140 9.21 -3.87 9.19
N TYR A 141 9.17 -3.85 7.85
CA TYR A 141 8.11 -4.46 7.03
C TYR A 141 8.47 -5.85 6.47
N GLU A 142 9.59 -6.43 6.90
CA GLU A 142 10.06 -7.75 6.43
C GLU A 142 9.01 -8.85 6.65
N GLU A 143 8.36 -8.87 7.81
CA GLU A 143 7.35 -9.89 8.16
C GLU A 143 6.06 -9.74 7.34
N GLU A 144 5.61 -8.51 7.06
CA GLU A 144 4.52 -8.25 6.12
C GLU A 144 4.86 -8.74 4.71
N ARG A 145 6.09 -8.50 4.23
CA ARG A 145 6.54 -8.97 2.92
C ARG A 145 6.63 -10.49 2.85
N LYS A 146 7.10 -11.17 3.90
CA LYS A 146 7.07 -12.64 4.01
C LYS A 146 5.65 -13.19 3.94
N THR A 147 4.72 -12.55 4.64
CA THR A 147 3.30 -12.94 4.60
C THR A 147 2.71 -12.78 3.20
N ASN A 148 3.05 -11.69 2.51
CA ASN A 148 2.63 -11.48 1.12
C ASN A 148 3.21 -12.55 0.20
N LEU A 149 4.50 -12.89 0.33
CA LEU A 149 5.12 -13.97 -0.44
C LEU A 149 4.44 -15.32 -0.20
N ALA A 150 4.10 -15.64 1.06
CA ALA A 150 3.34 -16.85 1.39
C ALA A 150 1.96 -16.87 0.72
N ALA A 151 1.27 -15.73 0.64
CA ALA A 151 0.00 -15.63 -0.09
C ALA A 151 0.18 -15.89 -1.59
N VAL A 152 1.26 -15.38 -2.20
CA VAL A 152 1.58 -15.67 -3.62
C VAL A 152 1.75 -17.17 -3.83
N VAL A 153 2.57 -17.83 -2.99
CA VAL A 153 2.80 -19.28 -3.10
C VAL A 153 1.53 -20.09 -2.86
N ALA A 154 0.69 -19.67 -1.92
CA ALA A 154 -0.62 -20.29 -1.71
C ALA A 154 -1.51 -20.20 -2.95
N ALA A 155 -1.55 -19.02 -3.60
CA ALA A 155 -2.30 -18.83 -4.84
C ALA A 155 -1.74 -19.68 -5.99
N MET A 156 -0.43 -19.76 -6.16
CA MET A 156 0.21 -20.63 -7.16
C MET A 156 -0.11 -22.11 -6.94
N SER A 157 -0.06 -22.58 -5.68
CA SER A 157 -0.44 -23.94 -5.31
C SER A 157 -1.90 -24.24 -5.69
N GLN A 158 -2.80 -23.31 -5.39
CA GLN A 158 -4.24 -23.49 -5.61
C GLN A 158 -4.65 -23.40 -7.08
N TRP A 159 -4.10 -22.44 -7.83
CA TRP A 159 -4.59 -22.10 -9.17
C TRP A 159 -3.71 -22.65 -10.30
N GLU A 160 -2.39 -22.68 -10.08
CA GLU A 160 -1.42 -23.16 -11.07
C GLU A 160 -0.98 -24.62 -10.81
N LYS A 161 -1.40 -25.19 -9.66
CA LYS A 161 -0.95 -26.52 -9.18
C LYS A 161 0.56 -26.61 -9.07
N ALA A 162 1.21 -25.49 -8.74
CA ALA A 162 2.63 -25.44 -8.49
C ALA A 162 2.97 -26.27 -7.24
N PRO A 163 4.09 -27.02 -7.23
CA PRO A 163 4.55 -27.72 -6.04
C PRO A 163 4.86 -26.72 -4.91
N MET A 164 4.71 -27.15 -3.65
CA MET A 164 5.11 -26.31 -2.53
C MET A 164 6.61 -26.06 -2.61
N GLU A 165 6.99 -24.79 -2.60
CA GLU A 165 8.36 -24.43 -2.33
C GLU A 165 8.46 -24.10 -0.84
N ASP A 166 9.40 -24.75 -0.15
CA ASP A 166 9.76 -24.36 1.20
C ASP A 166 10.50 -23.03 1.14
N LEU A 167 9.78 -21.97 1.49
CA LEU A 167 10.32 -20.61 1.54
C LEU A 167 11.14 -20.34 2.80
N GLY A 168 11.27 -21.32 3.72
CA GLY A 168 11.94 -21.15 5.01
C GLY A 168 11.25 -20.13 5.91
N LEU A 169 9.97 -19.85 5.66
CA LEU A 169 9.19 -18.89 6.44
C LEU A 169 8.74 -19.55 7.74
N SER A 170 9.07 -18.94 8.88
CA SER A 170 8.55 -19.41 10.16
C SER A 170 7.04 -19.19 10.23
N GLU A 171 6.27 -20.18 10.66
CA GLU A 171 4.83 -20.06 10.97
C GLU A 171 4.60 -19.29 12.30
N SER A 172 5.23 -18.12 12.41
CA SER A 172 5.25 -17.29 13.62
C SER A 172 3.98 -16.46 13.80
N THR A 173 3.28 -16.16 12.70
CA THR A 173 2.06 -15.34 12.69
C THR A 173 0.85 -16.13 12.20
N TYR A 174 -0.35 -15.70 12.62
CA TYR A 174 -1.58 -16.37 12.21
C TYR A 174 -1.83 -16.18 10.71
N GLU A 175 -1.43 -15.04 10.12
CA GLU A 175 -1.54 -14.78 8.70
C GLU A 175 -0.64 -15.74 7.89
N LEU A 176 0.59 -16.00 8.35
CA LEU A 176 1.49 -16.98 7.72
C LEU A 176 0.93 -18.39 7.85
N CYS A 177 0.49 -18.81 9.04
CA CYS A 177 -0.15 -20.11 9.25
C CYS A 177 -1.34 -20.29 8.30
N TYR A 178 -2.17 -19.25 8.17
CA TYR A 178 -3.33 -19.29 7.28
C TYR A 178 -2.93 -19.48 5.81
N ASN A 179 -1.97 -18.68 5.32
CA ASN A 179 -1.50 -18.80 3.94
C ASN A 179 -0.84 -20.16 3.67
N THR A 180 -0.07 -20.70 4.62
CA THR A 180 0.48 -22.06 4.51
C THR A 180 -0.63 -23.10 4.41
N ALA A 181 -1.69 -22.98 5.21
CA ALA A 181 -2.82 -23.88 5.11
C ALA A 181 -3.52 -23.80 3.74
N CYS A 182 -3.67 -22.60 3.16
CA CYS A 182 -4.17 -22.44 1.79
C CYS A 182 -3.28 -23.14 0.75
N ALA A 183 -1.96 -23.07 0.90
CA ALA A 183 -1.03 -23.78 0.02
C ALA A 183 -1.20 -25.32 0.13
N LEU A 184 -1.33 -25.85 1.35
CA LEU A 184 -1.59 -27.27 1.61
C LEU A 184 -2.92 -27.74 1.02
N ILE A 185 -3.96 -26.90 1.07
CA ILE A 185 -5.26 -27.17 0.42
C ILE A 185 -5.09 -27.29 -1.10
N GLY A 186 -4.35 -26.38 -1.73
CA GLY A 186 -4.08 -26.42 -3.17
C GLY A 186 -3.44 -27.74 -3.63
N GLN A 187 -2.66 -28.38 -2.75
CA GLN A 187 -2.00 -29.66 -2.98
C GLN A 187 -2.83 -30.89 -2.56
N GLY A 188 -4.00 -30.68 -1.96
CA GLY A 188 -4.84 -31.76 -1.45
C GLY A 188 -4.34 -32.40 -0.14
N GLN A 189 -3.37 -31.78 0.55
CA GLN A 189 -2.90 -32.21 1.89
C GLN A 189 -3.86 -31.73 2.98
N LEU A 190 -5.10 -32.21 2.94
CA LEU A 190 -6.20 -31.66 3.74
C LEU A 190 -6.02 -31.86 5.25
N THR A 191 -5.40 -32.97 5.68
CA THR A 191 -5.15 -33.23 7.10
C THR A 191 -4.14 -32.25 7.69
N GLU A 192 -3.05 -31.98 6.98
CA GLU A 192 -2.04 -31.00 7.39
C GLU A 192 -2.65 -29.60 7.39
N ALA A 193 -3.34 -29.23 6.31
CA ALA A 193 -4.03 -27.95 6.22
C ALA A 193 -4.99 -27.69 7.39
N PHE A 194 -5.77 -28.71 7.78
CA PHE A 194 -6.69 -28.62 8.91
C PHE A 194 -5.95 -28.35 10.23
N ASN A 195 -4.83 -29.03 10.49
CA ASN A 195 -4.04 -28.81 11.70
C ASN A 195 -3.45 -27.39 11.71
N THR A 196 -2.91 -26.92 10.58
CA THR A 196 -2.36 -25.57 10.45
C THR A 196 -3.43 -24.48 10.62
N LEU A 197 -4.65 -24.69 10.11
CA LEU A 197 -5.78 -23.77 10.34
C LEU A 197 -6.15 -23.68 11.82
N ARG A 198 -6.12 -24.80 12.55
CA ARG A 198 -6.38 -24.79 14.01
C ARG A 198 -5.31 -24.02 14.78
N GLN A 199 -4.05 -24.08 14.34
CA GLN A 199 -2.98 -23.26 14.90
C GLN A 199 -3.21 -21.78 14.62
N ALA A 200 -3.56 -21.42 13.38
CA ALA A 200 -3.88 -20.03 13.01
C ALA A 200 -5.05 -19.47 13.85
N GLU A 201 -6.12 -20.25 14.01
CA GLU A 201 -7.28 -19.89 14.85
C GLU A 201 -6.86 -19.66 16.31
N GLY A 202 -6.04 -20.55 16.87
CA GLY A 202 -5.52 -20.43 18.22
C GLY A 202 -4.71 -19.15 18.44
N GLN A 203 -3.93 -18.71 17.45
CA GLN A 203 -3.13 -17.48 17.52
C GLN A 203 -3.98 -16.20 17.34
N HIS A 204 -4.95 -16.22 16.42
CA HIS A 204 -5.80 -15.05 16.11
C HIS A 204 -6.62 -14.59 17.32
N VAL A 205 -7.08 -15.52 18.17
CA VAL A 205 -7.86 -15.23 19.38
C VAL A 205 -7.12 -14.30 20.37
N TYR A 206 -5.79 -14.17 20.26
CA TYR A 206 -4.98 -13.30 21.13
C TYR A 206 -4.58 -11.95 20.52
N HIS A 207 -4.80 -11.70 19.22
CA HIS A 207 -4.20 -10.56 18.50
C HIS A 207 -5.14 -9.79 17.55
N TYR A 208 -6.45 -9.72 17.82
CA TYR A 208 -7.39 -8.97 16.96
C TYR A 208 -7.05 -7.46 16.86
N SER A 209 -6.64 -7.00 15.67
CA SER A 209 -6.46 -5.58 15.35
C SER A 209 -7.35 -5.17 14.16
N PRO A 210 -8.38 -4.33 14.36
CA PRO A 210 -9.39 -4.00 13.35
C PRO A 210 -8.90 -3.11 12.18
N SER A 211 -7.62 -2.74 12.16
CA SER A 211 -7.06 -1.77 11.21
C SER A 211 -6.53 -2.38 9.90
N ARG A 212 -6.42 -3.72 9.80
CA ARG A 212 -5.79 -4.41 8.67
C ARG A 212 -6.85 -4.86 7.65
N THR A 213 -6.86 -4.26 6.45
CA THR A 213 -7.76 -4.71 5.37
C THR A 213 -7.07 -5.75 4.51
N PHE A 214 -7.57 -6.98 4.57
CA PHE A 214 -6.99 -8.11 3.86
C PHE A 214 -7.77 -8.45 2.57
N THR A 215 -7.06 -8.89 1.54
CA THR A 215 -7.62 -9.69 0.43
C THR A 215 -7.25 -11.15 0.65
N PHE A 216 -7.95 -12.07 0.00
CA PHE A 216 -7.81 -13.52 0.20
C PHE A 216 -6.97 -14.15 -0.93
N PRO A 217 -6.02 -15.07 -0.65
CA PRO A 217 -5.29 -15.25 0.61
C PRO A 217 -4.65 -13.97 1.16
N PHE A 218 -4.34 -13.97 2.47
CA PHE A 218 -3.97 -12.78 3.26
C PHE A 218 -2.78 -12.04 2.65
N ILE A 219 -3.08 -10.94 1.94
CA ILE A 219 -2.09 -9.97 1.50
C ILE A 219 -2.25 -8.68 2.28
N PHE A 220 -1.16 -8.26 2.92
CA PHE A 220 -0.96 -6.91 3.41
C PHE A 220 -0.91 -5.93 2.24
N LYS A 221 -1.75 -4.91 2.33
CA LYS A 221 -1.71 -3.75 1.42
C LYS A 221 -0.66 -2.77 1.94
N SER A 222 0.09 -2.17 1.02
CA SER A 222 1.09 -1.17 1.39
C SER A 222 0.44 -0.02 2.13
N SER A 223 1.07 0.34 3.25
CA SER A 223 0.76 1.54 4.01
C SER A 223 1.13 2.76 3.18
N VAL A 224 0.30 3.80 3.24
CA VAL A 224 0.57 5.09 2.58
C VAL A 224 1.44 5.93 3.49
#